data_AF-A0A3M1CHK1-F1
#
_entry.id   AF-A0A3M1CHK1-F1
#
_cell.length_a   1.000
_cell.length_b   1.000
_cell.length_c   1.000
_cell.angle_alpha   90.00
_cell.angle_beta   90.00
_cell.angle_gamma   90.00
#
_symmetry.space_group_name_H-M   'P 1'
#
loop_
_entity.id
_entity.type
_entity.pdbx_description
1 polymer ?
#
loop_
_entity_poly.entity_id
_entity_poly.type
_entity_poly.pdbx_seq_one_letter_code
_entity_poly.pdbx_strand_id
1 'polypeptide(L)' 'MAIIITLGAFGGKKLDEYFQMTTPIWTIVLSLLSIAAALYLALKDFIQPPGK' A
#
# COMPACT_ATOMS: atom_id res chain seq x y z
N MET A 1 -4.03 -9.16 -1.66
CA MET A 1 -2.60 -8.78 -1.55
C MET A 1 -2.08 -8.19 -2.85
N ALA A 2 -2.12 -8.89 -4.00
CA ALA A 2 -1.62 -8.38 -5.27
C ALA A 2 -2.23 -7.02 -5.70
N ILE A 3 -3.55 -6.86 -5.58
CA ILE A 3 -4.27 -5.62 -5.93
C ILE A 3 -3.75 -4.41 -5.13
N ILE A 4 -3.46 -4.60 -3.84
CA ILE A 4 -3.01 -3.54 -2.92
C ILE A 4 -1.61 -3.08 -3.31
N ILE A 5 -0.73 -4.03 -3.64
CA ILE A 5 0.65 -3.78 -4.02
C ILE A 5 0.70 -3.08 -5.39
N THR A 6 -0.09 -3.54 -6.36
CA THR A 6 -0.14 -2.92 -7.69
C THR A 6 -0.71 -1.51 -7.62
N LEU A 7 -1.77 -1.28 -6.84
CA LEU A 7 -2.32 0.08 -6.63
C LEU A 7 -1.33 0.99 -5.90
N GLY A 8 -0.64 0.48 -4.89
CA GLY A 8 0.40 1.21 -4.17
C GLY A 8 1.58 1.64 -5.04
N ALA A 9 2.12 0.71 -5.82
CA ALA A 9 3.27 0.95 -6.68
C ALA A 9 2.94 1.89 -7.84
N PHE A 10 1.79 1.73 -8.48
CA PHE A 10 1.38 2.59 -9.59
C PHE A 10 0.90 3.97 -9.10
N GLY A 11 0.18 4.00 -7.98
CA GLY A 11 -0.23 5.23 -7.32
C GLY A 11 0.96 6.06 -6.86
N GLY A 12 1.93 5.43 -6.19
CA GLY A 12 3.14 6.11 -5.69
C GLY A 12 3.96 6.71 -6.81
N LYS A 13 4.18 5.94 -7.89
CA LYS A 13 4.97 6.39 -9.03
C LYS A 13 4.31 7.59 -9.75
N LYS A 14 2.99 7.56 -9.95
CA LYS A 14 2.26 8.65 -10.60
C LYS A 14 2.19 9.91 -9.71
N LEU A 15 2.14 9.75 -8.39
CA LEU A 15 2.12 10.87 -7.44
C LEU A 15 3.49 11.55 -7.32
N ASP A 16 4.57 10.77 -7.30
CA ASP A 16 5.93 11.31 -7.35
C ASP A 16 6.19 12.10 -8.65
N GLU A 17 5.67 11.60 -9.78
CA GLU A 17 5.77 12.25 -11.08
C GLU A 17 4.94 13.55 -11.15
N TYR A 18 3.74 13.55 -10.54
CA TYR A 18 2.88 14.74 -10.44
C TYR A 18 3.49 15.85 -9.58
N PHE A 19 4.22 15.48 -8.52
CA PHE A 19 4.88 16.45 -7.63
C PHE A 19 6.27 16.87 -8.10
N GLN A 20 6.82 16.28 -9.19
CA GLN A 20 8.17 16.53 -9.70
C GLN A 20 9.26 16.51 -8.61
N MET A 21 9.05 15.69 -7.57
CA MET A 21 9.99 15.60 -6.46
C MET A 21 11.17 14.72 -6.88
N THR A 22 12.39 15.25 -6.82
CA THR A 22 13.62 14.49 -7.11
C THR A 22 13.79 13.29 -6.16
N THR A 23 13.20 13.37 -4.97
CA THR A 23 13.15 12.30 -3.98
C THR A 23 11.79 11.61 -4.03
N PRO A 24 11.74 10.26 -4.20
CA PRO A 24 10.50 9.50 -4.37
C PRO A 24 9.76 9.28 -3.05
N ILE A 25 9.39 10.38 -2.38
CA ILE A 25 8.79 10.38 -1.04
C ILE A 25 7.40 9.77 -1.08
N TRP A 26 6.60 10.05 -2.12
CA TRP A 26 5.27 9.49 -2.23
C TRP A 26 5.32 8.00 -2.52
N THR A 27 6.25 7.53 -3.34
CA THR A 27 6.45 6.09 -3.55
C THR A 27 6.82 5.39 -2.24
N ILE A 28 7.65 6.00 -1.39
CA ILE A 28 8.00 5.43 -0.08
C ILE A 28 6.77 5.35 0.82
N VAL A 29 6.01 6.44 0.96
CA VAL A 29 4.80 6.47 1.81
C VAL A 29 3.72 5.51 1.31
N LEU A 30 3.44 5.48 0.01
CA LEU A 30 2.46 4.56 -0.58
C LEU A 30 2.89 3.10 -0.51
N SER A 31 4.19 2.82 -0.62
CA SER A 31 4.73 1.48 -0.39
C SER A 31 4.55 1.06 1.06
N LEU A 32 4.85 1.95 2.02
CA LEU A 32 4.67 1.68 3.45
C LEU A 32 3.20 1.41 3.79
N LEU A 33 2.29 2.24 3.27
CA LEU A 33 0.85 2.05 3.41
C LEU A 33 0.37 0.75 2.78
N SER A 34 0.89 0.39 1.61
CA SER A 34 0.51 -0.86 0.93
C SER A 34 0.98 -2.09 1.67
N ILE A 35 2.19 -2.05 2.26
CA ILE A 35 2.71 -3.11 3.12
C ILE A 35 1.85 -3.21 4.38
N ALA A 36 1.53 -2.09 5.03
CA ALA A 36 0.67 -2.06 6.21
C ALA A 36 -0.74 -2.60 5.92
N ALA A 37 -1.35 -2.21 4.79
CA ALA A 37 -2.65 -2.70 4.37
C ALA A 37 -2.61 -4.19 3.99
N ALA A 38 -1.55 -4.65 3.31
CA ALA A 38 -1.38 -6.08 2.98
C ALA A 38 -1.18 -6.93 4.23
N LEU A 39 -0.38 -6.46 5.19
CA LEU A 39 -0.19 -7.10 6.50
C LEU A 39 -1.48 -7.12 7.30
N TYR A 40 -2.20 -5.99 7.36
CA TYR A 40 -3.50 -5.93 8.03
C TYR A 40 -4.46 -6.91 7.40
N LEU A 41 -4.56 -6.98 6.07
CA LEU A 41 -5.50 -7.88 5.40
C LEU A 41 -5.12 -9.36 5.60
N ALA A 42 -3.82 -9.67 5.64
CA ALA A 42 -3.34 -11.02 5.96
C ALA A 42 -3.60 -11.41 7.42
N LEU A 43 -3.44 -10.48 8.37
CA LEU A 43 -3.73 -10.70 9.78
C LEU A 43 -5.22 -10.55 10.11
N LYS A 44 -6.00 -9.86 9.28
CA LYS A 44 -7.43 -9.61 9.50
C LYS A 44 -8.17 -10.94 9.68
N ASP A 45 -7.82 -11.92 8.85
CA ASP A 45 -8.42 -13.25 8.90
C ASP A 45 -8.01 -14.04 10.16
N PHE A 46 -6.90 -13.66 10.81
CA PHE A 46 -6.48 -14.21 12.11
C PHE A 46 -7.04 -13.45 13.32
N ILE A 47 -7.29 -12.14 13.16
CA ILE A 47 -7.77 -11.24 14.22
C ILE A 47 -9.30 -11.28 14.32
N GLN A 48 -10.02 -11.50 13.22
CA GLN A 48 -11.44 -11.81 13.23
C GLN A 48 -11.63 -13.33 13.17
N PRO A 49 -11.89 -14.02 14.30
CA PRO A 49 -12.46 -15.36 14.23
C PRO A 49 -13.76 -15.29 13.42
N PRO A 50 -14.10 -16.31 12.62
CA PRO A 50 -15.29 -16.32 11.76
C PRO A 50 -16.54 -16.08 12.61
N GLY A 51 -16.97 -14.83 12.63
CA GLY A 51 -18.20 -14.39 13.25
C GLY A 51 -19.33 -14.53 12.24
N LYS A 52 -19.86 -15.76 12.16
CA LYS A 52 -20.99 -16.27 11.36
C LYS A 52 -20.64 -16.79 9.98
#